data_AF-A0A968YZB7-F1
#
_entry.id   AF-A0A968YZB7-F1
#
_cell.length_a   1.000
_cell.length_b   1.000
_cell.length_c   1.000
_cell.angle_alpha   90.00
_cell.angle_beta   90.00
_cell.angle_gamma   90.00
#
_symmetry.space_group_name_H-M   'P 1'
#
loop_
_entity.id
_entity.type
_entity.pdbx_description
1 polymer ?
#
loop_
_entity_poly.entity_id
_entity_poly.type
_entity_poly.pdbx_seq_one_letter_code
_entity_poly.pdbx_strand_id
1 'polypeptide(L)'
;MRAHTALAEEKYSLPVYPVLINILPPSSTVTVSDRFETSFLGLRSRQDYRVINLWQVDASIVFEQSISTLLPFVPCTGWRGA
;
A
#
# COMPACT_ATOMS: atom_id res chain seq x y z
N MET A 1 0.33 13.37 2.46
CA MET A 1 -0.12 12.58 1.29
C MET A 1 -1.33 13.19 0.57
N ARG A 2 -2.42 13.54 1.28
CA ARG A 2 -3.68 14.04 0.66
C ARG A 2 -3.51 15.22 -0.31
N ALA A 3 -2.60 16.16 -0.03
CA ALA A 3 -2.34 17.30 -0.93
C ALA A 3 -1.74 16.87 -2.29
N HIS A 4 -0.84 15.88 -2.31
CA HIS A 4 -0.27 15.37 -3.55
C HIS A 4 -1.27 14.52 -4.34
N THR A 5 -2.13 13.79 -3.64
CA THR A 5 -3.27 13.08 -4.23
C THR A 5 -4.16 14.05 -5.00
N ALA A 6 -4.63 15.11 -4.35
CA ALA A 6 -5.52 16.10 -4.97
C ALA A 6 -4.88 16.79 -6.20
N LEU A 7 -3.60 17.13 -6.13
CA LEU A 7 -2.88 17.74 -7.27
C LEU A 7 -2.74 16.76 -8.45
N ALA A 8 -2.53 15.48 -8.19
CA ALA A 8 -2.46 14.46 -9.23
C ALA A 8 -3.83 14.21 -9.87
N GLU A 9 -4.89 14.17 -9.06
CA GLU A 9 -6.27 14.05 -9.56
C GLU A 9 -6.65 15.24 -10.45
N GLU A 10 -6.34 16.47 -10.01
CA GLU A 10 -6.57 17.69 -10.80
C GLU A 10 -5.81 17.64 -12.13
N LYS A 11 -4.50 17.29 -12.08
CA LYS A 11 -3.64 17.34 -13.26
C LYS A 11 -3.95 16.26 -14.29
N TYR A 12 -4.31 15.06 -13.85
CA TYR A 12 -4.42 13.90 -14.74
C TYR A 12 -5.86 13.43 -14.94
N SER A 13 -6.85 13.97 -14.20
CA SER A 13 -8.26 13.53 -14.26
C SER A 13 -8.44 12.02 -14.06
N LEU A 14 -7.56 11.41 -13.26
CA LEU A 14 -7.60 10.00 -12.90
C LEU A 14 -7.81 9.87 -11.38
N PRO A 15 -8.64 8.93 -10.92
CA PRO A 15 -8.84 8.71 -9.49
C PRO A 15 -7.54 8.23 -8.85
N VAL A 16 -7.18 8.82 -7.71
CA VAL A 16 -6.00 8.41 -6.94
C VAL A 16 -6.44 7.86 -5.60
N TYR A 17 -6.03 6.62 -5.30
CA TYR A 17 -6.37 5.96 -4.04
C TYR A 17 -5.13 5.37 -3.37
N PRO A 18 -5.06 5.39 -2.03
CA PRO A 18 -3.95 4.81 -1.29
C PRO A 18 -3.98 3.28 -1.34
N VAL A 19 -2.80 2.67 -1.44
CA VAL A 19 -2.60 1.23 -1.41
C VAL A 19 -1.57 0.88 -0.34
N LEU A 20 -1.92 -0.06 0.55
CA LEU A 20 -1.01 -0.71 1.48
C LEU A 20 -0.53 -2.03 0.85
N ILE A 21 0.77 -2.14 0.61
CA ILE A 21 1.40 -3.36 0.10
C ILE A 21 2.15 -4.02 1.25
N ASN A 22 1.72 -5.21 1.64
CA ASN A 22 2.41 -6.02 2.63
C ASN A 22 3.25 -7.08 1.92
N ILE A 23 4.53 -7.14 2.25
CA ILE A 23 5.49 -8.04 1.61
C ILE A 23 5.47 -9.42 2.30
N LEU A 24 5.37 -9.45 3.62
CA LEU A 24 5.44 -10.66 4.44
C LEU A 24 4.18 -10.81 5.32
N PRO A 25 3.72 -12.05 5.55
CA PRO A 25 2.59 -12.28 6.44
C PRO A 25 2.94 -11.82 7.86
N PRO A 26 2.01 -11.15 8.56
CA PRO A 26 2.23 -10.78 9.95
C PRO A 26 2.16 -12.03 10.84
N SER A 27 2.41 -11.88 12.15
CA SER A 27 2.13 -12.96 13.12
C SER A 27 0.65 -13.36 13.05
N SER A 28 0.34 -14.62 13.36
CA SER A 28 -1.03 -15.17 13.31
C SER A 28 -2.03 -14.43 14.21
N THR A 29 -1.54 -13.61 15.13
CA THR A 29 -2.32 -12.78 16.06
C THR A 29 -2.73 -11.41 15.50
N VAL A 30 -2.19 -11.00 14.34
CA VAL A 30 -2.41 -9.66 13.78
C VAL A 30 -3.32 -9.74 12.56
N THR A 31 -4.43 -9.02 12.61
CA THR A 31 -5.32 -8.82 11.48
C THR A 31 -4.90 -7.58 10.70
N VAL A 32 -4.70 -7.72 9.39
CA VAL A 32 -4.43 -6.59 8.50
C VAL A 32 -5.73 -5.82 8.26
N SER A 33 -5.77 -4.56 8.70
CA SER A 33 -6.91 -3.65 8.48
C SER A 33 -6.90 -3.06 7.06
N ASP A 34 -8.08 -2.69 6.56
CA ASP A 34 -8.28 -1.95 5.30
C ASP A 34 -8.46 -0.44 5.52
N ARG A 35 -8.42 0.00 6.77
CA ARG A 35 -8.61 1.39 7.16
C ARG A 35 -7.78 1.79 8.36
N PHE A 36 -7.50 3.07 8.44
CA PHE A 36 -7.03 3.74 9.64
C PHE A 36 -8.16 4.62 10.17
N GLU A 37 -8.43 4.53 11.46
CA GLU A 37 -9.41 5.37 12.13
C GLU A 37 -8.89 5.78 13.50
N THR A 38 -9.01 7.08 13.82
CA THR A 38 -8.66 7.62 15.13
C THR A 38 -9.58 8.79 15.47
N SER A 39 -9.80 9.00 16.77
CA SER A 39 -10.58 10.10 17.31
C SER A 39 -9.78 10.90 18.32
N PHE A 40 -9.78 12.23 18.19
CA PHE A 40 -9.10 13.13 19.13
C PHE A 40 -9.95 14.39 19.32
N LEU A 41 -10.31 14.70 20.57
CA LEU A 41 -11.15 15.85 20.93
C LEU A 41 -12.45 15.98 20.09
N GLY A 42 -13.09 14.85 19.79
CA GLY A 42 -14.30 14.82 18.96
C GLY A 42 -14.05 14.90 17.44
N LEU A 43 -12.82 15.18 17.00
CA LEU A 43 -12.42 15.10 15.60
C LEU A 43 -12.19 13.63 15.23
N ARG A 44 -12.66 13.22 14.06
CA ARG A 44 -12.42 11.87 13.50
C ARG A 44 -11.50 11.97 12.29
N SER A 45 -10.44 11.19 12.29
CA SER A 45 -9.60 10.99 11.13
C SER A 45 -9.79 9.55 10.65
N ARG A 46 -10.33 9.40 9.45
CA ARG A 46 -10.48 8.13 8.76
C ARG A 46 -9.73 8.17 7.43
N GLN A 47 -9.11 7.06 7.09
CA GLN A 47 -8.53 6.82 5.78
C GLN A 47 -8.70 5.35 5.41
N ASP A 48 -9.54 5.11 4.41
CA ASP A 48 -9.68 3.80 3.79
C ASP A 48 -8.58 3.62 2.73
N TYR A 49 -8.11 2.40 2.53
CA TYR A 49 -7.07 2.06 1.57
C TYR A 49 -7.25 0.63 1.03
N ARG A 50 -6.70 0.39 -0.16
CA ARG A 50 -6.65 -0.98 -0.71
C ARG A 50 -5.48 -1.74 -0.09
N VAL A 51 -5.74 -2.94 0.40
CA VAL A 51 -4.68 -3.83 0.91
C VAL A 51 -4.30 -4.83 -0.17
N ILE A 52 -3.00 -4.97 -0.41
CA ILE A 52 -2.42 -6.01 -1.26
C ILE A 52 -1.41 -6.79 -0.41
N ASN A 53 -1.68 -8.06 -0.17
CA ASN A 53 -0.80 -8.97 0.55
C ASN A 53 -0.09 -9.87 -0.46
N LEU A 54 1.23 -9.69 -0.63
CA LEU A 54 1.94 -10.38 -1.71
C LEU A 54 1.96 -11.90 -1.56
N TRP A 55 1.86 -12.44 -0.34
CA TRP A 55 1.76 -13.88 -0.10
C TRP A 55 0.42 -14.50 -0.49
N GLN A 56 -0.60 -13.68 -0.79
CA GLN A 56 -1.90 -14.13 -1.29
C GLN A 56 -2.02 -13.99 -2.81
N VAL A 57 -1.04 -13.36 -3.46
CA VAL A 57 -1.04 -13.14 -4.91
C VAL A 57 -0.33 -14.32 -5.57
N ASP A 58 -0.96 -14.91 -6.59
CA ASP A 58 -0.30 -15.89 -7.44
C ASP A 58 0.72 -15.18 -8.33
N ALA A 59 2.01 -15.37 -8.02
CA ALA A 59 3.11 -14.80 -8.78
C ALA A 59 3.18 -15.35 -10.22
N SER A 60 2.56 -16.49 -10.50
CA SER A 60 2.54 -17.12 -11.83
C SER A 60 1.92 -16.20 -12.88
N ILE A 61 0.95 -15.37 -12.48
CA ILE A 61 0.24 -14.41 -13.34
C ILE A 61 1.21 -13.35 -13.94
N VAL A 62 2.28 -13.01 -13.22
CA VAL A 62 3.28 -12.02 -13.66
C VAL A 62 4.07 -12.55 -14.87
N PHE A 63 4.28 -13.87 -14.95
CA PHE A 63 5.04 -14.51 -16.04
C PHE A 63 4.21 -14.70 -17.32
N GLU A 64 2.88 -14.67 -17.22
CA GLU A 64 1.98 -14.74 -18.38
C GLU A 64 1.95 -13.43 -19.19
N GLN A 65 2.41 -12.34 -18.58
CA GLN A 65 2.47 -11.03 -19.20
C GLN A 65 3.93 -10.72 -19.58
N SER A 66 4.16 -10.10 -20.74
CA SER A 66 5.47 -9.55 -21.11
C SER A 66 5.77 -8.29 -20.29
N ILE A 67 5.95 -8.46 -18.98
CA ILE A 67 6.18 -7.34 -18.06
C ILE A 67 7.63 -6.90 -18.23
N SER A 68 7.81 -5.72 -18.84
CA SER A 68 9.07 -4.99 -18.71
C SER A 68 9.29 -4.73 -17.23
N THR A 69 10.39 -5.24 -16.67
CA THR A 69 10.66 -5.23 -15.23
C THR A 69 10.75 -3.79 -14.70
N LEU A 70 9.62 -3.23 -14.28
CA LEU A 70 9.59 -2.01 -13.48
C LEU A 70 9.83 -2.43 -12.03
N LEU A 71 11.08 -2.78 -11.72
CA LEU A 71 11.55 -2.84 -10.34
C LEU A 71 11.58 -1.40 -9.82
N PRO A 72 10.69 -0.98 -8.90
CA PRO A 72 10.99 0.19 -8.11
C PRO A 72 12.20 -0.19 -7.24
N PHE A 73 13.36 0.36 -7.57
CA PHE A 73 14.53 0.32 -6.70
C PHE A 73 14.20 1.11 -5.42
N VAL A 74 13.51 0.46 -4.48
CA VAL A 74 13.52 0.90 -3.09
C VAL A 74 14.83 0.37 -2.52
N PRO A 75 15.74 1.21 -2.03
CA PRO A 75 16.88 0.72 -1.29
C PRO A 75 16.34 -0.01 -0.05
N CYS A 76 16.48 -1.33 0.00
CA CYS A 76 16.38 -2.05 1.25
C CYS A 76 17.59 -1.66 2.09
N THR A 77 17.52 -0.56 2.84
CA THR A 77 18.47 -0.32 3.93
C THR A 77 18.29 -1.47 4.92
N GLY A 78 19.30 -2.33 4.99
CA GLY A 78 19.29 -3.53 5.80
C GLY A 78 18.82 -3.26 7.22
N TRP A 79 17.73 -3.91 7.59
CA TRP A 79 17.35 -4.14 8.96
C TRP A 79 18.49 -4.93 9.64
N ARG A 80 19.34 -4.25 10.41
CA ARG A 80 20.21 -4.91 11.39
C ARG A 80 19.43 -4.98 12.70
N GLY A 81 18.90 -6.17 12.99
CA GLY A 81 18.57 -6.54 14.35
C GLY A 81 19.87 -6.84 15.11
N ALA A 82 20.11 -6.08 16.17
CA ALA A 82 20.81 -6.48 17.38
C ALA A 82 20.28 -5.59 18.51
#